data_AF-A0A662Y679-F1
#
_entry.id   AF-A0A662Y679-F1
#
_cell.length_a   1.000
_cell.length_b   1.000
_cell.length_c   1.000
_cell.angle_alpha   90.00
_cell.angle_beta   90.00
_cell.angle_gamma   90.00
#
_symmetry.space_group_name_H-M   'P 1'
#
loop_
_entity.id
_entity.type
_entity.pdbx_description
1 polymer ?
#
loop_
_entity_poly.entity_id
_entity_poly.type
_entity_poly.pdbx_seq_one_letter_code
_entity_poly.pdbx_strand_id
1 'polypeptide(L)'
;MKLLWALTLSLLAFVSTHAPVEAQTATCDARVRRNWDALSTTEKDTYKGALAAAMDSGAYIKFIEMHTEAMSQVEAHGQCMFTYWHRLFLIVFENMLRGQGDEFACVTIPYYNWLGAYNRVLSGACTTLGDCSAIATELGGFTGGSNRTLFINGLKTSGTCVTEEPLNHFCQASSTTSDVCAHCVPRGDWGAARVASSTSYSSVREQVFSGSNIGEMSPLVEEGCHADVHRSFGGAMKTLASPSDPIFWSHHAMVDALHTIFHKCRVGTKRLSFEEKASHPVAWTSCPRVIDSVPPSGPPFNPTDVVTMRTGENGTNPINGSDDPVIGQYFKDVPNRFADLMDVRDLGDFSYSYELSGQLASMYTDCDGNSTARRLETESGGGINQQAGTTTIAASENISTFDDGKVDVIIVEDFDLSEQLVTTWYNEAMAAMGGQCAENMADLERQACMFHDKCLGGVVDFSEEFKATWGVKEARCKTIVNAIDSGEQPIAYGGWREHMETYFGCPMPANEPTPAGQSQTAGPACY
;
A
#
# COMPACT_ATOMS: atom_id res chain seq x y z
N MET A 1 -55.77 63.35 -23.47
CA MET A 1 -55.30 62.37 -22.47
C MET A 1 -55.35 60.99 -23.13
N LYS A 2 -54.17 60.45 -23.46
CA LYS A 2 -53.77 59.07 -23.84
C LYS A 2 -54.70 58.20 -24.72
N LEU A 3 -54.23 57.96 -25.95
CA LEU A 3 -54.57 56.84 -26.83
C LEU A 3 -54.00 55.51 -26.29
N LEU A 4 -54.71 54.41 -26.62
CA LEU A 4 -54.33 52.99 -26.88
C LEU A 4 -53.10 52.41 -26.15
N TRP A 5 -53.11 51.14 -25.73
CA TRP A 5 -52.74 49.99 -26.58
C TRP A 5 -53.19 48.70 -25.89
N ALA A 6 -53.78 47.80 -26.68
CA ALA A 6 -53.96 46.40 -26.32
C ALA A 6 -52.63 45.65 -26.52
N LEU A 7 -52.23 44.82 -25.57
CA LEU A 7 -51.16 43.86 -25.74
C LEU A 7 -51.57 42.53 -25.11
N THR A 8 -51.72 41.55 -25.99
CA THR A 8 -51.92 40.13 -25.78
C THR A 8 -50.74 39.52 -25.01
N LEU A 9 -51.01 38.85 -23.89
CA LEU A 9 -50.03 37.97 -23.24
C LEU A 9 -50.22 36.54 -23.78
N SER A 10 -49.29 36.10 -24.63
CA SER A 10 -49.15 34.72 -25.05
C SER A 10 -48.45 33.93 -23.94
N LEU A 11 -49.16 33.05 -23.25
CA LEU A 11 -48.57 32.11 -22.29
C LEU A 11 -47.94 30.94 -23.08
N LEU A 12 -46.63 30.97 -23.31
CA LEU A 12 -45.89 29.79 -23.77
C LEU A 12 -45.61 28.90 -22.55
N ALA A 13 -46.46 27.90 -22.34
CA ALA A 13 -46.15 26.79 -21.44
C ALA A 13 -45.06 25.93 -22.09
N PHE A 14 -43.83 26.04 -21.59
CA PHE A 14 -42.80 25.04 -21.84
C PHE A 14 -43.22 23.77 -21.09
N VAL A 15 -43.88 22.85 -21.79
CA VAL A 15 -44.02 21.47 -21.33
C VAL A 15 -42.64 20.85 -21.46
N SER A 16 -41.86 20.91 -20.39
CA SER A 16 -40.62 20.16 -20.28
C SER A 16 -41.01 18.69 -20.16
N THR A 17 -41.02 17.98 -21.29
CA THR A 17 -41.16 16.53 -21.32
C THR A 17 -39.94 15.95 -20.61
N HIS A 18 -40.08 15.70 -19.32
CA HIS A 18 -39.14 14.85 -18.59
C HIS A 18 -39.33 13.47 -19.18
N ALA A 19 -38.47 13.12 -20.14
CA ALA A 19 -38.21 11.70 -20.35
C ALA A 19 -37.84 11.14 -18.97
N PRO A 20 -38.42 10.02 -18.54
CA PRO A 20 -37.95 9.37 -17.34
C PRO A 20 -36.47 9.08 -17.60
N VAL A 21 -35.60 9.80 -16.90
CA VAL A 21 -34.23 9.35 -16.72
C VAL A 21 -34.40 8.07 -15.93
N GLU A 22 -34.37 6.93 -16.63
CA GLU A 22 -34.12 5.66 -15.98
C GLU A 22 -32.87 5.89 -15.14
N ALA A 23 -33.02 5.90 -13.82
CA ALA A 23 -31.91 5.71 -12.93
C ALA A 23 -31.30 4.36 -13.34
N GLN A 24 -30.28 4.39 -14.20
CA GLN A 24 -29.35 3.29 -14.30
C GLN A 24 -28.76 3.20 -12.90
N THR A 25 -29.31 2.30 -12.08
CA THR A 25 -28.58 1.75 -10.95
C THR A 25 -27.24 1.31 -11.53
N ALA A 26 -26.18 2.06 -11.26
CA ALA A 26 -24.88 1.79 -11.82
C ALA A 26 -24.49 0.36 -11.41
N THR A 27 -24.59 -0.58 -12.35
CA THR A 27 -24.10 -1.94 -12.16
C THR A 27 -22.59 -1.86 -12.31
N CYS A 28 -21.90 -1.72 -11.18
CA CYS A 28 -20.45 -1.76 -11.16
C CYS A 28 -19.96 -3.17 -11.45
N ASP A 29 -18.82 -3.27 -12.14
CA ASP A 29 -18.05 -4.51 -12.18
C ASP A 29 -17.49 -4.85 -10.79
N ALA A 30 -16.89 -6.04 -10.68
CA ALA A 30 -16.18 -6.44 -9.47
C ALA A 30 -15.10 -5.42 -9.09
N ARG A 31 -14.89 -5.22 -7.78
CA ARG A 31 -13.88 -4.28 -7.29
C ARG A 31 -12.48 -4.79 -7.63
N VAL A 32 -11.72 -4.01 -8.38
CA VAL A 32 -10.32 -4.29 -8.70
C VAL A 32 -9.45 -3.10 -8.31
N ARG A 33 -8.54 -3.31 -7.36
CA ARG A 33 -7.53 -2.33 -6.99
C ARG A 33 -6.35 -2.42 -7.95
N ARG A 34 -6.05 -1.31 -8.62
CA ARG A 34 -5.03 -1.23 -9.68
C ARG A 34 -3.89 -0.29 -9.25
N ASN A 35 -2.72 -0.46 -9.84
CA ASN A 35 -1.60 0.45 -9.63
C ASN A 35 -2.00 1.86 -10.09
N TRP A 36 -1.66 2.89 -9.33
CA TRP A 36 -1.88 4.28 -9.75
C TRP A 36 -1.34 4.56 -11.16
N ASP A 37 -0.15 4.03 -11.48
CA ASP A 37 0.50 4.26 -12.78
C ASP A 37 -0.27 3.61 -13.95
N ALA A 38 -1.12 2.61 -13.67
CA ALA A 38 -1.93 1.90 -14.67
C ALA A 38 -3.34 2.50 -14.85
N LEU A 39 -3.73 3.46 -13.99
CA LEU A 39 -5.01 4.15 -14.12
C LEU A 39 -4.97 5.17 -15.28
N SER A 40 -6.07 5.22 -16.03
CA SER A 40 -6.34 6.30 -16.97
C SER A 40 -6.55 7.63 -16.26
N THR A 41 -6.42 8.74 -17.01
CA THR A 41 -6.70 10.08 -16.48
C THR A 41 -8.12 10.18 -15.90
N THR A 42 -9.12 9.58 -16.56
CA THR A 42 -10.51 9.58 -16.06
C THR A 42 -10.66 8.81 -14.74
N GLU A 43 -10.01 7.66 -14.58
CA GLU A 43 -10.02 6.91 -13.32
C GLU A 43 -9.35 7.71 -12.20
N LYS A 44 -8.20 8.36 -12.48
CA LYS A 44 -7.50 9.23 -11.53
C LYS A 44 -8.34 10.43 -11.12
N ASP A 45 -9.00 11.08 -12.08
CA ASP A 45 -9.87 12.22 -11.83
C ASP A 45 -11.12 11.82 -11.02
N THR A 46 -11.70 10.65 -11.32
CA THR A 46 -12.83 10.09 -10.56
C THR A 46 -12.43 9.83 -9.10
N TYR A 47 -11.25 9.25 -8.87
CA TYR A 47 -10.75 9.01 -7.51
C TYR A 47 -10.44 10.31 -6.75
N LYS A 48 -9.79 11.29 -7.39
CA LYS A 48 -9.56 12.62 -6.79
C LYS A 48 -10.88 13.33 -6.45
N GLY A 49 -11.86 13.27 -7.35
CA GLY A 49 -13.20 13.81 -7.12
C GLY A 49 -13.91 13.16 -5.94
N ALA A 50 -13.84 11.83 -5.81
CA ALA A 50 -14.41 11.12 -4.68
C ALA A 50 -13.77 11.53 -3.34
N LEU A 51 -12.44 11.74 -3.32
CA LEU A 51 -11.72 12.25 -2.16
C LEU A 51 -12.14 13.68 -1.80
N ALA A 52 -12.24 14.57 -2.79
CA ALA A 52 -12.71 15.94 -2.60
C ALA A 52 -14.13 15.97 -2.02
N ALA A 53 -15.05 15.19 -2.60
CA ALA A 53 -16.43 15.07 -2.10
C ALA A 53 -16.49 14.50 -0.68
N ALA A 54 -15.65 13.51 -0.35
CA ALA A 54 -15.53 12.97 1.00
C ALA A 54 -15.01 14.00 2.02
N MET A 55 -14.10 14.88 1.60
CA MET A 55 -13.62 15.97 2.45
C MET A 55 -14.70 17.03 2.66
N ASP A 56 -15.39 17.43 1.59
CA ASP A 56 -16.49 18.41 1.65
C ASP A 56 -17.67 17.94 2.49
N SER A 57 -17.99 16.63 2.46
CA SER A 57 -19.09 16.07 3.25
C SER A 57 -18.75 15.90 4.74
N GLY A 58 -17.48 16.08 5.12
CA GLY A 58 -17.00 15.81 6.47
C GLY A 58 -16.88 14.32 6.81
N ALA A 59 -17.09 13.42 5.84
CA ALA A 59 -16.91 11.99 6.04
C ALA A 59 -15.43 11.63 6.20
N TYR A 60 -14.53 12.29 5.45
CA TYR A 60 -13.09 12.00 5.45
C TYR A 60 -12.44 12.20 6.83
N ILE A 61 -12.78 13.28 7.54
CA ILE A 61 -12.20 13.58 8.87
C ILE A 61 -12.54 12.52 9.93
N LYS A 62 -13.66 11.78 9.77
CA LYS A 62 -14.03 10.67 10.67
C LYS A 62 -13.04 9.51 10.62
N PHE A 63 -12.42 9.27 9.47
CA PHE A 63 -11.40 8.22 9.36
C PHE A 63 -10.08 8.65 10.01
N ILE A 64 -9.75 9.94 9.95
CA ILE A 64 -8.58 10.48 10.67
C ILE A 64 -8.82 10.39 12.17
N GLU A 65 -10.01 10.78 12.64
CA GLU A 65 -10.42 10.60 14.04
C GLU A 65 -10.21 9.17 14.49
N MET A 66 -10.65 8.21 13.68
CA MET A 66 -10.53 6.78 13.95
C MET A 66 -9.10 6.27 14.07
N HIS A 67 -8.22 6.68 13.17
CA HIS A 67 -6.82 6.28 13.24
C HIS A 67 -6.06 6.93 14.41
N THR A 68 -6.51 8.11 14.86
CA THR A 68 -5.92 8.83 16.00
C THR A 68 -6.54 8.49 17.36
N GLU A 69 -7.70 7.81 17.38
CA GLU A 69 -8.39 7.43 18.62
C GLU A 69 -7.63 6.33 19.34
N ALA A 70 -7.44 6.48 20.65
CA ALA A 70 -6.49 5.68 21.42
C ALA A 70 -6.76 4.16 21.34
N MET A 71 -8.01 3.72 21.47
CA MET A 71 -8.35 2.28 21.44
C MET A 71 -8.22 1.68 20.04
N SER A 72 -8.56 2.46 19.03
CA SER A 72 -8.43 2.07 17.62
C SER A 72 -6.95 2.00 17.23
N GLN A 73 -6.15 2.99 17.66
CA GLN A 73 -4.72 3.08 17.37
C GLN A 73 -3.93 1.88 17.93
N VAL A 74 -4.23 1.41 19.15
CA VAL A 74 -3.53 0.26 19.75
C VAL A 74 -3.87 -1.07 19.08
N GLU A 75 -5.00 -1.17 18.37
CA GLU A 75 -5.30 -2.32 17.50
C GLU A 75 -4.80 -2.13 16.05
N ALA A 76 -4.50 -0.89 15.66
CA ALA A 76 -3.99 -0.57 14.34
C ALA A 76 -2.48 -0.84 14.23
N HIS A 77 -1.70 -0.65 15.28
CA HIS A 77 -0.22 -0.66 15.21
C HIS A 77 0.47 -1.37 16.38
N GLY A 78 1.70 -1.85 16.13
CA GLY A 78 2.61 -2.38 17.15
C GLY A 78 2.23 -3.77 17.66
N GLN A 79 1.45 -4.52 16.89
CA GLN A 79 0.94 -5.85 17.25
C GLN A 79 0.50 -6.65 16.01
N CYS A 80 0.10 -7.91 16.20
CA CYS A 80 -0.12 -8.90 15.13
C CYS A 80 -1.37 -8.70 14.25
N MET A 81 -2.24 -7.75 14.56
CA MET A 81 -3.49 -7.45 13.84
C MET A 81 -3.36 -6.27 12.87
N PHE A 82 -2.20 -5.60 12.81
CA PHE A 82 -1.94 -4.44 11.93
C PHE A 82 -2.54 -4.60 10.53
N THR A 83 -2.25 -5.73 9.89
CA THR A 83 -2.71 -6.04 8.53
C THR A 83 -4.24 -6.14 8.44
N TYR A 84 -4.88 -6.81 9.39
CA TYR A 84 -6.33 -7.00 9.38
C TYR A 84 -7.09 -5.72 9.73
N TRP A 85 -6.60 -4.95 10.71
CA TRP A 85 -7.20 -3.68 11.08
C TRP A 85 -7.22 -2.72 9.88
N HIS A 86 -6.08 -2.57 9.19
CA HIS A 86 -5.97 -1.70 8.02
C HIS A 86 -6.78 -2.20 6.81
N ARG A 87 -6.97 -3.51 6.65
CA ARG A 87 -7.86 -4.06 5.62
C ARG A 87 -9.31 -3.60 5.81
N LEU A 88 -9.85 -3.74 7.03
CA LEU A 88 -11.20 -3.23 7.32
C LEU A 88 -11.28 -1.71 7.11
N PHE A 89 -10.22 -0.99 7.47
CA PHE A 89 -10.16 0.46 7.34
C PHE A 89 -10.25 0.88 5.87
N LEU A 90 -9.52 0.20 4.98
CA LEU A 90 -9.59 0.39 3.53
C LEU A 90 -10.96 0.04 2.95
N ILE A 91 -11.57 -1.07 3.37
CA ILE A 91 -12.89 -1.49 2.85
C ILE A 91 -13.96 -0.45 3.19
N VAL A 92 -14.00 0.00 4.44
CA VAL A 92 -15.01 0.97 4.88
C VAL A 92 -14.73 2.35 4.28
N PHE A 93 -13.46 2.74 4.12
CA PHE A 93 -13.11 3.98 3.43
C PHE A 93 -13.52 3.94 1.96
N GLU A 94 -13.27 2.84 1.24
CA GLU A 94 -13.70 2.66 -0.14
C GLU A 94 -15.22 2.69 -0.27
N ASN A 95 -15.96 2.05 0.66
CA ASN A 95 -17.41 2.14 0.71
C ASN A 95 -17.89 3.59 0.88
N MET A 96 -17.20 4.35 1.73
CA MET A 96 -17.50 5.77 1.94
C MET A 96 -17.25 6.60 0.68
N LEU A 97 -16.14 6.37 -0.04
CA LEU A 97 -15.87 7.04 -1.32
C LEU A 97 -16.96 6.74 -2.36
N ARG A 98 -17.36 5.47 -2.46
CA ARG A 98 -18.45 5.03 -3.36
C ARG A 98 -19.80 5.64 -3.01
N GLY A 99 -19.99 6.07 -1.75
CA GLY A 99 -21.19 6.73 -1.27
C GLY A 99 -21.23 8.25 -1.48
N GLN A 100 -20.19 8.86 -2.03
CA GLN A 100 -20.14 10.33 -2.19
C GLN A 100 -20.95 10.86 -3.38
N GLY A 101 -21.48 9.99 -4.24
CA GLY A 101 -22.24 10.37 -5.43
C GLY A 101 -22.33 9.23 -6.43
N ASP A 102 -23.33 9.26 -7.32
CA ASP A 102 -23.55 8.21 -8.33
C ASP A 102 -22.34 8.08 -9.27
N GLU A 103 -21.64 9.18 -9.57
CA GLU A 103 -20.40 9.21 -10.35
C GLU A 103 -19.23 8.46 -9.70
N PHE A 104 -19.25 8.29 -8.37
CA PHE A 104 -18.22 7.59 -7.62
C PHE A 104 -18.61 6.17 -7.23
N ALA A 105 -19.84 5.74 -7.55
CA ALA A 105 -20.42 4.47 -7.10
C ALA A 105 -19.55 3.23 -7.41
N CYS A 106 -18.68 3.32 -8.43
CA CYS A 106 -17.79 2.24 -8.86
C CYS A 106 -16.30 2.48 -8.53
N VAL A 107 -15.95 3.56 -7.82
CA VAL A 107 -14.56 3.86 -7.49
C VAL A 107 -13.96 2.76 -6.59
N THR A 108 -12.67 2.50 -6.79
CA THR A 108 -11.84 1.61 -5.98
C THR A 108 -10.56 2.32 -5.57
N ILE A 109 -10.00 1.98 -4.42
CA ILE A 109 -8.74 2.57 -3.97
C ILE A 109 -7.59 2.02 -4.85
N PRO A 110 -6.84 2.88 -5.57
CA PRO A 110 -5.63 2.44 -6.25
C PRO A 110 -4.51 2.18 -5.26
N TYR A 111 -3.59 1.27 -5.58
CA TYR A 111 -2.38 1.08 -4.76
C TYR A 111 -1.19 1.85 -5.32
N TYR A 112 -0.28 2.26 -4.42
CA TYR A 112 0.99 2.90 -4.77
C TYR A 112 2.10 1.85 -4.86
N ASN A 113 2.50 1.48 -6.07
CA ASN A 113 3.60 0.54 -6.30
C ASN A 113 4.97 1.20 -6.04
N TRP A 114 5.40 1.18 -4.78
CA TRP A 114 6.69 1.74 -4.39
C TRP A 114 7.91 0.90 -4.86
N LEU A 115 7.74 -0.37 -5.29
CA LEU A 115 8.82 -1.12 -5.98
C LEU A 115 9.16 -0.44 -7.30
N GLY A 116 8.14 -0.03 -8.06
CA GLY A 116 8.32 0.71 -9.32
C GLY A 116 9.07 2.02 -9.10
N ALA A 117 8.71 2.77 -8.06
CA ALA A 117 9.44 3.99 -7.68
C ALA A 117 10.91 3.70 -7.35
N TYR A 118 11.20 2.62 -6.60
CA TYR A 118 12.58 2.21 -6.30
C TYR A 118 13.36 1.77 -7.55
N ASN A 119 12.72 1.03 -8.46
CA ASN A 119 13.34 0.61 -9.72
C ASN A 119 13.76 1.80 -10.58
N ARG A 120 12.94 2.85 -10.61
CA ARG A 120 13.28 4.10 -11.32
C ARG A 120 14.50 4.79 -10.70
N VAL A 121 14.64 4.76 -9.38
CA VAL A 121 15.88 5.21 -8.71
C VAL A 121 17.08 4.37 -9.13
N LEU A 122 16.98 3.03 -9.06
CA LEU A 122 18.07 2.12 -9.44
C LEU A 122 18.53 2.31 -10.88
N SER A 123 17.59 2.44 -11.81
CA SER A 123 17.88 2.65 -13.24
C SER A 123 18.40 4.06 -13.58
N GLY A 124 18.41 4.98 -12.62
CA GLY A 124 18.78 6.38 -12.83
C GLY A 124 17.74 7.21 -13.59
N ALA A 125 16.50 6.72 -13.71
CA ALA A 125 15.40 7.44 -14.37
C ALA A 125 14.93 8.67 -13.57
N CYS A 126 15.13 8.66 -12.26
CA CYS A 126 14.76 9.73 -11.33
C CYS A 126 15.60 9.61 -10.05
N THR A 127 15.51 10.59 -9.15
CA THR A 127 16.32 10.61 -7.91
C THR A 127 15.52 10.88 -6.64
N THR A 128 14.40 11.58 -6.75
CA THR A 128 13.60 12.06 -5.61
C THR A 128 12.30 11.28 -5.51
N LEU A 129 11.73 11.22 -4.31
CA LEU A 129 10.43 10.57 -4.08
C LEU A 129 9.35 11.17 -5.00
N GLY A 130 9.35 12.49 -5.16
CA GLY A 130 8.42 13.21 -6.03
C GLY A 130 8.56 12.83 -7.51
N ASP A 131 9.78 12.79 -8.04
CA ASP A 131 10.01 12.51 -9.47
C ASP A 131 9.88 11.03 -9.81
N CYS A 132 10.12 10.13 -8.85
CA CYS A 132 10.02 8.69 -9.05
C CYS A 132 8.59 8.14 -8.95
N SER A 133 7.65 8.95 -8.48
CA SER A 133 6.31 8.50 -8.11
C SER A 133 5.26 9.40 -8.75
N ALA A 134 4.63 8.95 -9.84
CA ALA A 134 3.59 9.75 -10.50
C ALA A 134 2.44 10.10 -9.53
N ILE A 135 2.07 9.19 -8.63
CA ILE A 135 1.06 9.46 -7.59
C ILE A 135 1.43 10.66 -6.70
N ALA A 136 2.72 10.88 -6.41
CA ALA A 136 3.16 11.99 -5.56
C ALA A 136 2.93 13.36 -6.22
N THR A 137 2.99 13.42 -7.55
CA THR A 137 2.73 14.66 -8.31
C THR A 137 1.26 14.81 -8.67
N GLU A 138 0.59 13.72 -9.06
CA GLU A 138 -0.77 13.75 -9.60
C GLU A 138 -1.86 13.77 -8.52
N LEU A 139 -1.59 13.23 -7.32
CA LEU A 139 -2.54 13.22 -6.20
C LEU A 139 -2.29 14.43 -5.29
N GLY A 140 -2.46 15.63 -5.83
CA GLY A 140 -2.31 16.90 -5.12
C GLY A 140 -0.90 17.48 -5.07
N GLY A 141 0.14 16.81 -5.59
CA GLY A 141 1.50 17.39 -5.64
C GLY A 141 2.13 17.74 -4.28
N PHE A 142 3.27 18.42 -4.30
CA PHE A 142 4.01 18.74 -3.05
C PHE A 142 4.71 20.10 -3.05
N THR A 143 4.61 20.86 -4.15
CA THR A 143 5.30 22.14 -4.32
C THR A 143 4.40 23.34 -4.13
N GLY A 144 3.09 23.15 -4.22
CA GLY A 144 2.12 24.22 -4.05
C GLY A 144 1.80 24.51 -2.59
N GLY A 145 1.51 25.77 -2.29
CA GLY A 145 1.19 26.23 -0.94
C GLY A 145 2.39 26.78 -0.16
N SER A 146 2.34 26.69 1.16
CA SER A 146 3.33 27.33 2.05
C SER A 146 3.56 26.55 3.33
N ASN A 147 4.75 26.68 3.92
CA ASN A 147 5.07 26.01 5.17
C ASN A 147 4.14 26.46 6.29
N ARG A 148 3.40 25.51 6.87
CA ARG A 148 2.42 25.74 7.94
C ARG A 148 2.45 24.59 8.93
N THR A 149 2.08 24.90 10.17
CA THR A 149 1.74 23.87 11.17
C THR A 149 0.25 23.90 11.40
N LEU A 150 -0.39 22.73 11.28
CA LEU A 150 -1.79 22.50 11.60
C LEU A 150 -1.93 21.59 12.82
N PHE A 151 -3.08 21.65 13.48
CA PHE A 151 -3.50 20.65 14.46
C PHE A 151 -4.62 19.84 13.82
N ILE A 152 -4.26 18.70 13.24
CA ILE A 152 -5.19 17.81 12.55
C ILE A 152 -5.73 16.83 13.58
N ASN A 153 -7.02 16.89 13.86
CA ASN A 153 -7.65 16.20 14.98
C ASN A 153 -6.83 16.33 16.29
N GLY A 154 -6.35 17.56 16.56
CA GLY A 154 -5.58 17.88 17.77
C GLY A 154 -4.10 17.53 17.70
N LEU A 155 -3.66 16.82 16.66
CA LEU A 155 -2.26 16.42 16.48
C LEU A 155 -1.48 17.42 15.64
N LYS A 156 -0.35 17.87 16.20
CA LYS A 156 0.55 18.82 15.54
C LYS A 156 1.18 18.19 14.29
N THR A 157 0.90 18.78 13.14
CA THR A 157 1.41 18.35 11.83
C THR A 157 2.03 19.54 11.11
N SER A 158 3.28 19.41 10.68
CA SER A 158 4.05 20.49 10.05
C SER A 158 4.61 20.05 8.69
N GLY A 159 4.58 20.96 7.71
CA GLY A 159 5.08 20.71 6.37
C GLY A 159 4.69 21.84 5.42
N THR A 160 4.89 21.64 4.12
CA THR A 160 4.29 22.52 3.10
C THR A 160 2.81 22.20 3.05
N CYS A 161 1.95 23.15 3.40
CA CYS A 161 0.51 22.97 3.38
C CYS A 161 0.02 23.11 1.95
N VAL A 162 -0.17 21.97 1.29
CA VAL A 162 -0.44 21.86 -0.14
C VAL A 162 -1.91 22.13 -0.44
N THR A 163 -2.18 22.99 -1.43
CA THR A 163 -3.50 23.56 -1.73
C THR A 163 -4.07 23.10 -3.06
N GLU A 164 -3.44 22.12 -3.69
CA GLU A 164 -3.87 21.54 -4.95
C GLU A 164 -4.93 20.47 -4.71
N GLU A 165 -5.81 20.29 -5.68
CA GLU A 165 -6.87 19.27 -5.60
C GLU A 165 -6.30 17.85 -5.49
N PRO A 166 -6.80 17.01 -4.56
CA PRO A 166 -8.00 17.20 -3.72
C PRO A 166 -7.78 17.88 -2.36
N LEU A 167 -6.55 18.27 -2.01
CA LEU A 167 -6.19 18.74 -0.66
C LEU A 167 -6.79 20.10 -0.29
N ASN A 168 -7.17 20.92 -1.27
CA ASN A 168 -7.91 22.16 -1.04
C ASN A 168 -9.29 21.94 -0.41
N HIS A 169 -9.85 20.73 -0.44
CA HIS A 169 -11.12 20.40 0.21
C HIS A 169 -10.95 20.06 1.69
N PHE A 170 -9.71 19.91 2.16
CA PHE A 170 -9.44 19.39 3.49
C PHE A 170 -9.82 20.34 4.64
N CYS A 171 -10.49 19.77 5.65
CA CYS A 171 -10.79 20.38 6.95
C CYS A 171 -10.13 19.59 8.09
N GLN A 172 -9.45 20.28 9.00
CA GLN A 172 -8.61 19.66 10.02
C GLN A 172 -9.34 19.05 11.23
N ALA A 173 -10.65 19.30 11.38
CA ALA A 173 -11.47 18.78 12.49
C ALA A 173 -12.96 18.80 12.12
N SER A 174 -13.76 17.91 12.71
CA SER A 174 -15.21 17.80 12.47
C SER A 174 -16.00 19.06 12.84
N SER A 175 -15.55 19.79 13.86
CA SER A 175 -16.16 21.03 14.34
C SER A 175 -15.78 22.26 13.51
N THR A 176 -14.83 22.13 12.57
CA THR A 176 -14.41 23.22 11.69
C THR A 176 -15.43 23.42 10.58
N THR A 177 -15.89 24.65 10.39
CA THR A 177 -16.78 25.02 9.28
C THR A 177 -15.95 25.43 8.06
N SER A 178 -16.55 25.36 6.85
CA SER A 178 -15.86 25.62 5.58
C SER A 178 -15.05 26.92 5.58
N ASP A 179 -15.55 28.02 6.15
CA ASP A 179 -14.85 29.31 6.16
C ASP A 179 -13.55 29.33 6.99
N VAL A 180 -13.34 28.32 7.83
CA VAL A 180 -12.21 28.22 8.78
C VAL A 180 -11.34 26.98 8.50
N CYS A 181 -11.70 26.18 7.49
CA CYS A 181 -10.90 25.03 7.10
C CYS A 181 -9.52 25.44 6.62
N ALA A 182 -8.54 24.59 6.87
CA ALA A 182 -7.18 24.84 6.42
C ALA A 182 -7.09 24.89 4.89
N HIS A 183 -7.93 24.13 4.18
CA HIS A 183 -7.91 23.97 2.73
C HIS A 183 -6.53 23.54 2.21
N CYS A 184 -5.82 22.75 3.02
CA CYS A 184 -4.53 22.18 2.68
C CYS A 184 -4.13 21.09 3.66
N VAL A 185 -3.27 20.17 3.20
CA VAL A 185 -2.64 19.14 4.04
C VAL A 185 -1.12 19.39 4.08
N PRO A 186 -0.47 19.42 5.26
CA PRO A 186 0.97 19.59 5.34
C PRO A 186 1.72 18.34 4.86
N ARG A 187 2.42 18.45 3.73
CA ARG A 187 3.28 17.41 3.15
C ARG A 187 4.75 17.67 3.44
N GLY A 188 5.56 16.61 3.41
CA GLY A 188 7.02 16.72 3.43
C GLY A 188 7.57 17.27 2.12
N ASP A 189 8.87 17.58 2.09
CA ASP A 189 9.54 18.04 0.88
C ASP A 189 9.87 16.83 -0.02
N TRP A 190 8.91 16.39 -0.83
CA TRP A 190 9.07 15.21 -1.69
C TRP A 190 10.04 15.43 -2.85
N GLY A 191 10.37 16.68 -3.16
CA GLY A 191 11.40 17.06 -4.14
C GLY A 191 12.82 16.92 -3.61
N ALA A 192 13.00 16.79 -2.29
CA ALA A 192 14.28 16.48 -1.67
C ALA A 192 14.29 15.11 -0.96
N ALA A 193 13.11 14.54 -0.67
CA ALA A 193 12.99 13.24 -0.03
C ALA A 193 13.47 12.12 -0.95
N ARG A 194 13.99 11.05 -0.34
CA ARG A 194 14.45 9.85 -1.02
C ARG A 194 13.35 8.79 -1.00
N VAL A 195 13.27 8.00 -2.06
CA VAL A 195 12.50 6.74 -2.03
C VAL A 195 13.08 5.84 -0.94
N ALA A 196 12.21 5.25 -0.13
CA ALA A 196 12.57 4.45 1.04
C ALA A 196 13.48 3.27 0.66
N SER A 197 14.59 3.04 1.37
CA SER A 197 15.57 2.03 0.99
C SER A 197 15.07 0.59 1.16
N SER A 198 14.15 0.38 2.11
CA SER A 198 13.47 -0.90 2.35
C SER A 198 12.41 -1.25 1.29
N THR A 199 12.26 -0.43 0.24
CA THR A 199 11.26 -0.63 -0.81
C THR A 199 11.78 -1.36 -2.06
N SER A 200 13.05 -1.77 -2.05
CA SER A 200 13.63 -2.61 -3.10
C SER A 200 12.98 -4.01 -3.13
N TYR A 201 12.81 -4.59 -4.31
CA TYR A 201 12.16 -5.90 -4.48
C TYR A 201 12.67 -6.98 -3.50
N SER A 202 13.99 -7.12 -3.36
CA SER A 202 14.61 -8.07 -2.43
C SER A 202 14.21 -7.80 -0.97
N SER A 203 14.23 -6.54 -0.55
CA SER A 203 13.90 -6.17 0.83
C SER A 203 12.43 -6.43 1.17
N VAL A 204 11.54 -6.12 0.25
CA VAL A 204 10.09 -6.38 0.42
C VAL A 204 9.82 -7.86 0.51
N ARG A 205 10.45 -8.60 -0.40
CA ARG A 205 10.30 -10.02 -0.46
C ARG A 205 10.76 -10.65 0.87
N GLU A 206 11.88 -10.21 1.42
CA GLU A 206 12.33 -10.66 2.75
C GLU A 206 11.33 -10.31 3.85
N GLN A 207 10.73 -9.11 3.84
CA GLN A 207 9.70 -8.75 4.83
C GLN A 207 8.43 -9.60 4.73
N VAL A 208 8.01 -9.95 3.51
CA VAL A 208 6.82 -10.78 3.27
C VAL A 208 7.06 -12.25 3.64
N PHE A 209 8.23 -12.80 3.31
CA PHE A 209 8.44 -14.26 3.35
C PHE A 209 9.40 -14.77 4.41
N SER A 210 10.16 -13.92 5.11
CA SER A 210 10.98 -14.40 6.24
C SER A 210 10.15 -14.78 7.46
N GLY A 211 8.93 -14.23 7.61
CA GLY A 211 7.95 -14.65 8.60
C GLY A 211 7.25 -15.96 8.22
N SER A 212 7.12 -16.88 9.17
CA SER A 212 6.47 -18.18 8.98
C SER A 212 4.94 -18.13 9.02
N ASN A 213 4.39 -17.11 9.70
CA ASN A 213 2.96 -16.89 9.92
C ASN A 213 2.67 -15.38 9.93
N ILE A 214 1.39 -15.01 9.91
CA ILE A 214 0.94 -13.61 9.87
C ILE A 214 1.46 -12.79 11.06
N GLY A 215 1.62 -13.42 12.24
CA GLY A 215 2.14 -12.77 13.44
C GLY A 215 3.63 -12.43 13.35
N GLU A 216 4.37 -13.05 12.43
CA GLU A 216 5.76 -12.72 12.12
C GLU A 216 5.87 -11.81 10.89
N MET A 217 5.11 -12.08 9.83
CA MET A 217 5.12 -11.27 8.61
C MET A 217 4.58 -9.85 8.86
N SER A 218 3.46 -9.71 9.59
CA SER A 218 2.81 -8.41 9.77
C SER A 218 3.73 -7.38 10.45
N PRO A 219 4.45 -7.70 11.55
CA PRO A 219 5.43 -6.78 12.12
C PRO A 219 6.61 -6.47 11.18
N LEU A 220 7.10 -7.45 10.40
CA LEU A 220 8.20 -7.22 9.46
C LEU A 220 7.84 -6.20 8.37
N VAL A 221 6.60 -6.26 7.86
CA VAL A 221 6.08 -5.29 6.90
C VAL A 221 5.80 -3.94 7.57
N GLU A 222 5.16 -3.95 8.75
CA GLU A 222 4.81 -2.74 9.51
C GLU A 222 6.05 -1.88 9.86
N GLU A 223 7.08 -2.51 10.43
CA GLU A 223 8.32 -1.85 10.87
C GLU A 223 9.30 -1.58 9.71
N GLY A 224 9.16 -2.31 8.61
CA GLY A 224 9.98 -2.20 7.42
C GLY A 224 9.44 -1.16 6.43
N CYS A 225 9.01 -1.63 5.26
CA CYS A 225 8.60 -0.81 4.13
C CYS A 225 7.42 0.11 4.46
N HIS A 226 6.48 -0.30 5.32
CA HIS A 226 5.38 0.56 5.75
C HIS A 226 5.89 1.79 6.51
N ALA A 227 6.62 1.59 7.62
CA ALA A 227 7.19 2.68 8.41
C ALA A 227 8.14 3.57 7.58
N ASP A 228 8.95 2.97 6.71
CA ASP A 228 9.92 3.68 5.90
C ASP A 228 9.26 4.59 4.86
N VAL A 229 8.16 4.14 4.24
CA VAL A 229 7.39 4.97 3.31
C VAL A 229 6.69 6.13 4.02
N HIS A 230 6.05 5.90 5.18
CA HIS A 230 5.50 6.98 6.01
C HIS A 230 6.55 8.04 6.36
N ARG A 231 7.74 7.58 6.76
CA ARG A 231 8.85 8.47 7.09
C ARG A 231 9.36 9.23 5.86
N SER A 232 9.51 8.58 4.71
CA SER A 232 9.98 9.21 3.47
C SER A 232 9.03 10.31 2.97
N PHE A 233 7.71 10.10 3.08
CA PHE A 233 6.75 11.15 2.74
C PHE A 233 6.75 12.30 3.76
N GLY A 234 6.97 12.04 5.06
CA GLY A 234 7.00 13.10 6.06
C GLY A 234 5.69 13.89 6.16
N GLY A 235 5.73 15.13 6.67
CA GLY A 235 4.50 15.93 6.84
C GLY A 235 3.46 15.21 7.71
N ALA A 236 2.22 15.12 7.20
CA ALA A 236 1.14 14.32 7.78
C ALA A 236 1.47 12.83 7.85
N MET A 237 2.08 12.26 6.80
CA MET A 237 2.36 10.82 6.68
C MET A 237 3.23 10.27 7.80
N LYS A 238 4.06 11.07 8.48
CA LYS A 238 4.87 10.60 9.60
C LYS A 238 4.17 10.59 10.97
N THR A 239 2.92 11.03 11.04
CA THR A 239 2.16 11.22 12.29
C THR A 239 0.96 10.26 12.38
N LEU A 240 0.31 10.17 13.55
CA LEU A 240 -0.96 9.43 13.67
C LEU A 240 -2.09 10.06 12.83
N ALA A 241 -1.96 11.31 12.40
CA ALA A 241 -2.89 11.94 11.46
C ALA A 241 -2.54 11.63 9.99
N SER A 242 -1.71 10.62 9.71
CA SER A 242 -1.31 10.24 8.34
C SER A 242 -2.47 10.00 7.37
N PRO A 243 -3.65 9.50 7.77
CA PRO A 243 -4.79 9.41 6.86
C PRO A 243 -5.30 10.76 6.34
N SER A 244 -4.86 11.89 6.92
CA SER A 244 -5.17 13.22 6.38
C SER A 244 -4.59 13.45 4.99
N ASP A 245 -3.50 12.75 4.65
CA ASP A 245 -2.95 12.75 3.30
C ASP A 245 -3.56 11.62 2.47
N PRO A 246 -4.21 11.90 1.32
CA PRO A 246 -4.79 10.88 0.46
C PRO A 246 -3.85 9.78 0.00
N ILE A 247 -2.52 10.02 -0.01
CA ILE A 247 -1.54 8.99 -0.38
C ILE A 247 -1.50 7.83 0.63
N PHE A 248 -1.97 8.05 1.86
CA PHE A 248 -2.11 7.03 2.90
C PHE A 248 -2.91 5.82 2.39
N TRP A 249 -4.03 6.06 1.71
CA TRP A 249 -4.94 5.01 1.26
C TRP A 249 -4.29 4.12 0.19
N SER A 250 -3.57 4.72 -0.75
CA SER A 250 -2.83 3.98 -1.77
C SER A 250 -1.60 3.28 -1.23
N HIS A 251 -0.93 3.86 -0.24
CA HIS A 251 0.15 3.21 0.49
C HIS A 251 -0.35 1.95 1.22
N HIS A 252 -1.45 2.06 1.96
CA HIS A 252 -2.03 0.92 2.69
C HIS A 252 -2.68 -0.11 1.78
N ALA A 253 -3.22 0.30 0.62
CA ALA A 253 -3.65 -0.65 -0.40
C ALA A 253 -2.50 -1.49 -0.95
N MET A 254 -1.28 -0.95 -1.00
CA MET A 254 -0.07 -1.72 -1.36
C MET A 254 0.36 -2.67 -0.24
N VAL A 255 0.28 -2.26 1.03
CA VAL A 255 0.51 -3.15 2.19
C VAL A 255 -0.49 -4.32 2.19
N ASP A 256 -1.76 -4.05 1.90
CA ASP A 256 -2.79 -5.08 1.80
C ASP A 256 -2.60 -6.02 0.58
N ALA A 257 -1.99 -5.53 -0.50
CA ALA A 257 -1.57 -6.36 -1.62
C ALA A 257 -0.47 -7.36 -1.21
N LEU A 258 0.51 -6.93 -0.41
CA LEU A 258 1.54 -7.81 0.15
C LEU A 258 0.96 -8.91 1.03
N HIS A 259 -0.06 -8.60 1.84
CA HIS A 259 -0.77 -9.61 2.60
C HIS A 259 -1.54 -10.59 1.70
N THR A 260 -2.14 -10.11 0.61
CA THR A 260 -2.81 -10.98 -0.38
C THR A 260 -1.82 -11.96 -1.01
N ILE A 261 -0.61 -11.49 -1.35
CA ILE A 261 0.51 -12.33 -1.82
C ILE A 261 0.91 -13.37 -0.76
N PHE A 262 1.16 -12.94 0.48
CA PHE A 262 1.48 -13.83 1.58
C PHE A 262 0.41 -14.91 1.78
N HIS A 263 -0.86 -14.51 1.80
CA HIS A 263 -2.00 -15.41 1.98
C HIS A 263 -1.99 -16.50 0.90
N LYS A 264 -1.94 -16.12 -0.39
CA LYS A 264 -1.85 -17.10 -1.48
C LYS A 264 -0.64 -18.04 -1.33
N CYS A 265 0.51 -17.51 -0.95
CA CYS A 265 1.75 -18.27 -0.93
C CYS A 265 1.92 -19.19 0.29
N ARG A 266 1.41 -18.79 1.46
CA ARG A 266 1.64 -19.48 2.74
C ARG A 266 0.39 -20.17 3.28
N VAL A 267 -0.80 -19.69 2.92
CA VAL A 267 -2.10 -20.27 3.31
C VAL A 267 -2.66 -21.12 2.18
N GLY A 268 -2.44 -20.69 0.93
CA GLY A 268 -2.91 -21.37 -0.28
C GLY A 268 -4.19 -20.75 -0.84
N THR A 269 -4.71 -21.37 -1.91
CA THR A 269 -5.84 -20.82 -2.66
C THR A 269 -7.21 -21.33 -2.19
N LYS A 270 -7.25 -22.38 -1.38
CA LYS A 270 -8.48 -22.97 -0.84
C LYS A 270 -9.22 -21.94 0.03
N ARG A 271 -10.51 -21.74 -0.23
CA ARG A 271 -11.39 -20.97 0.67
C ARG A 271 -11.58 -21.73 1.98
N LEU A 272 -11.32 -21.04 3.08
CA LEU A 272 -11.42 -21.57 4.43
C LEU A 272 -12.76 -21.18 5.06
N SER A 273 -13.41 -22.10 5.76
CA SER A 273 -14.51 -21.75 6.67
C SER A 273 -14.01 -20.85 7.81
N PHE A 274 -14.91 -20.21 8.54
CA PHE A 274 -14.52 -19.40 9.70
C PHE A 274 -13.70 -20.21 10.73
N GLU A 275 -14.11 -21.46 11.01
CA GLU A 275 -13.41 -22.35 11.94
C GLU A 275 -12.02 -22.74 11.43
N GLU A 276 -11.88 -22.96 10.11
CA GLU A 276 -10.59 -23.22 9.48
C GLU A 276 -9.69 -21.97 9.56
N LYS A 277 -10.21 -20.77 9.27
CA LYS A 277 -9.48 -19.50 9.44
C LYS A 277 -9.02 -19.30 10.88
N ALA A 278 -9.93 -19.46 11.83
CA ALA A 278 -9.71 -19.25 13.26
C ALA A 278 -8.66 -20.20 13.88
N SER A 279 -8.41 -21.34 13.24
CA SER A 279 -7.44 -22.34 13.71
C SER A 279 -6.21 -22.48 12.80
N HIS A 280 -6.11 -21.69 11.72
CA HIS A 280 -5.04 -21.85 10.75
C HIS A 280 -3.69 -21.37 11.31
N PRO A 281 -2.65 -22.22 11.42
CA PRO A 281 -1.40 -21.92 12.12
C PRO A 281 -0.46 -20.93 11.39
N VAL A 282 -0.92 -20.36 10.27
CA VAL A 282 -0.13 -19.48 9.38
C VAL A 282 -0.91 -18.20 9.15
N ALA A 283 -2.19 -18.33 8.81
CA ALA A 283 -3.07 -17.20 8.58
C ALA A 283 -3.58 -16.58 9.89
N TRP A 284 -3.54 -17.29 11.02
CA TRP A 284 -3.95 -16.75 12.31
C TRP A 284 -2.83 -16.88 13.34
N THR A 285 -2.56 -15.79 14.04
CA THR A 285 -1.70 -15.75 15.22
C THR A 285 -2.39 -14.93 16.30
N SER A 286 -2.34 -15.40 17.53
CA SER A 286 -2.84 -14.67 18.69
C SER A 286 -1.65 -14.04 19.43
N CYS A 287 -1.70 -12.73 19.62
CA CYS A 287 -0.72 -11.98 20.42
C CYS A 287 -1.42 -11.17 21.52
N PRO A 288 -0.71 -10.79 22.60
CA PRO A 288 -1.29 -9.97 23.67
C PRO A 288 -1.66 -8.57 23.17
N ARG A 289 -2.81 -8.06 23.62
CA ARG A 289 -3.20 -6.66 23.37
C ARG A 289 -2.27 -5.68 24.08
N VAL A 290 -2.05 -4.52 23.48
CA VAL A 290 -1.36 -3.39 24.11
C VAL A 290 -2.36 -2.64 25.00
N ILE A 291 -2.20 -2.80 26.32
CA ILE A 291 -3.03 -2.12 27.34
C ILE A 291 -2.07 -1.49 28.36
N ASP A 292 -1.53 -0.33 28.01
CA ASP A 292 -0.70 0.53 28.88
C ASP A 292 0.70 0.01 29.26
N SER A 293 1.24 -1.01 28.59
CA SER A 293 2.59 -1.52 28.87
C SER A 293 3.37 -1.96 27.63
N VAL A 294 4.70 -1.78 27.68
CA VAL A 294 5.67 -2.42 26.78
C VAL A 294 6.60 -3.31 27.64
N PRO A 295 6.62 -4.64 27.45
CA PRO A 295 5.90 -5.39 26.42
C PRO A 295 4.38 -5.45 26.69
N PRO A 296 3.58 -5.77 25.65
CA PRO A 296 2.13 -5.88 25.76
C PRO A 296 1.72 -6.95 26.78
N SER A 297 0.75 -6.63 27.65
CA SER A 297 0.30 -7.53 28.75
C SER A 297 -1.21 -7.74 28.82
N GLY A 298 -1.96 -7.22 27.84
CA GLY A 298 -3.41 -7.40 27.75
C GLY A 298 -3.83 -8.82 27.37
N PRO A 299 -5.13 -9.14 27.47
CA PRO A 299 -5.66 -10.42 26.99
C PRO A 299 -5.34 -10.61 25.51
N PRO A 300 -5.09 -11.85 25.07
CA PRO A 300 -4.74 -12.12 23.68
C PRO A 300 -5.92 -11.85 22.74
N PHE A 301 -5.61 -11.46 21.50
CA PHE A 301 -6.60 -11.37 20.43
C PHE A 301 -7.21 -12.74 20.11
N ASN A 302 -8.53 -12.79 19.92
CA ASN A 302 -9.24 -13.99 19.48
C ASN A 302 -9.77 -13.82 18.04
N PRO A 303 -9.89 -14.92 17.27
CA PRO A 303 -10.44 -14.90 15.91
C PRO A 303 -11.81 -14.22 15.79
N THR A 304 -12.61 -14.33 16.86
CA THR A 304 -13.99 -13.82 16.94
C THR A 304 -14.06 -12.38 17.43
N ASP A 305 -12.95 -11.77 17.86
CA ASP A 305 -12.94 -10.40 18.32
C ASP A 305 -13.34 -9.48 17.15
N VAL A 306 -14.28 -8.57 17.42
CA VAL A 306 -14.65 -7.51 16.49
C VAL A 306 -13.58 -6.43 16.52
N VAL A 307 -13.16 -5.96 15.35
CA VAL A 307 -12.16 -4.91 15.20
C VAL A 307 -12.67 -3.61 15.82
N THR A 308 -11.87 -2.99 16.69
CA THR A 308 -12.20 -1.71 17.31
C THR A 308 -11.90 -0.57 16.33
N MET A 309 -12.95 0.15 15.94
CA MET A 309 -12.89 1.34 15.08
C MET A 309 -13.82 2.41 15.63
N ARG A 310 -13.25 3.41 16.32
CA ARG A 310 -14.02 4.43 17.02
C ARG A 310 -13.67 5.82 16.52
N THR A 311 -14.67 6.67 16.29
CA THR A 311 -14.47 8.04 15.83
C THR A 311 -14.92 9.03 16.91
N GLY A 312 -14.19 10.14 17.01
CA GLY A 312 -14.48 11.23 17.92
C GLY A 312 -13.39 12.30 17.85
N GLU A 313 -13.79 13.55 17.67
CA GLU A 313 -12.85 14.67 17.56
C GLU A 313 -11.95 14.75 18.79
N ASN A 314 -10.63 14.77 18.56
CA ASN A 314 -9.59 14.74 19.59
C ASN A 314 -9.74 13.58 20.60
N GLY A 315 -10.41 12.48 20.22
CA GLY A 315 -10.72 11.37 21.12
C GLY A 315 -11.76 11.70 22.20
N THR A 316 -12.51 12.79 22.05
CA THR A 316 -13.55 13.20 23.02
C THR A 316 -14.83 12.41 22.77
N ASN A 317 -15.30 11.67 23.79
CA ASN A 317 -16.50 10.82 23.74
C ASN A 317 -16.58 9.95 22.47
N PRO A 318 -15.56 9.13 22.15
CA PRO A 318 -15.54 8.40 20.89
C PRO A 318 -16.63 7.33 20.85
N ILE A 319 -17.35 7.26 19.74
CA ILE A 319 -18.36 6.25 19.43
C ILE A 319 -17.81 5.25 18.41
N ASN A 320 -18.42 4.07 18.27
CA ASN A 320 -18.02 3.16 17.20
C ASN A 320 -18.32 3.81 15.84
N GLY A 321 -17.44 3.60 14.86
CA GLY A 321 -17.62 4.12 13.51
C GLY A 321 -18.93 3.65 12.87
N SER A 322 -19.38 2.43 13.17
CA SER A 322 -20.67 1.89 12.74
C SER A 322 -21.89 2.63 13.29
N ASP A 323 -21.74 3.32 14.42
CA ASP A 323 -22.79 4.07 15.09
C ASP A 323 -22.75 5.56 14.73
N ASP A 324 -21.74 6.01 13.97
CA ASP A 324 -21.59 7.40 13.57
C ASP A 324 -22.63 7.79 12.51
N PRO A 325 -23.31 8.95 12.65
CA PRO A 325 -24.39 9.36 11.75
C PRO A 325 -23.93 9.70 10.32
N VAL A 326 -22.64 9.96 10.10
CA VAL A 326 -22.08 10.31 8.79
C VAL A 326 -21.56 9.06 8.09
N ILE A 327 -20.76 8.25 8.79
CA ILE A 327 -20.03 7.14 8.19
C ILE A 327 -20.56 5.74 8.56
N GLY A 328 -21.44 5.62 9.55
CA GLY A 328 -21.91 4.33 10.07
C GLY A 328 -22.58 3.44 9.03
N GLN A 329 -23.27 4.04 8.06
CA GLN A 329 -23.87 3.32 6.94
C GLN A 329 -22.85 2.51 6.11
N TYR A 330 -21.59 2.93 6.04
CA TYR A 330 -20.54 2.28 5.24
C TYR A 330 -19.93 1.05 5.90
N PHE A 331 -20.22 0.84 7.19
CA PHE A 331 -19.88 -0.38 7.93
C PHE A 331 -20.92 -1.48 7.79
N LYS A 332 -22.12 -1.15 7.28
CA LYS A 332 -23.24 -2.09 7.25
C LYS A 332 -22.87 -3.31 6.41
N ASP A 333 -23.10 -4.49 6.98
CA ASP A 333 -22.86 -5.81 6.39
C ASP A 333 -21.38 -6.14 6.10
N VAL A 334 -20.44 -5.23 6.38
CA VAL A 334 -19.00 -5.48 6.24
C VAL A 334 -18.55 -6.48 7.33
N PRO A 335 -17.94 -7.62 6.96
CA PRO A 335 -17.37 -8.53 7.95
C PRO A 335 -16.31 -7.82 8.79
N ASN A 336 -16.42 -7.92 10.12
CA ASN A 336 -15.65 -7.09 11.04
C ASN A 336 -15.00 -7.84 12.20
N ARG A 337 -14.99 -9.18 12.18
CA ARG A 337 -14.15 -9.97 13.08
C ARG A 337 -12.79 -10.19 12.42
N PHE A 338 -11.71 -10.24 13.20
CA PHE A 338 -10.37 -10.37 12.61
C PHE A 338 -10.23 -11.57 11.67
N ALA A 339 -10.76 -12.73 12.02
CA ALA A 339 -10.68 -13.91 11.15
C ALA A 339 -11.55 -13.80 9.89
N ASP A 340 -12.58 -12.93 9.85
CA ASP A 340 -13.36 -12.72 8.62
C ASP A 340 -12.50 -12.02 7.55
N LEU A 341 -11.59 -11.14 7.97
CA LEU A 341 -10.78 -10.26 7.12
C LEU A 341 -9.58 -10.98 6.45
N MET A 342 -9.42 -12.28 6.67
CA MET A 342 -8.24 -13.04 6.27
C MET A 342 -8.00 -13.09 4.76
N ASP A 343 -9.08 -13.18 3.97
CA ASP A 343 -9.03 -13.43 2.53
C ASP A 343 -9.88 -12.38 1.80
N VAL A 344 -9.25 -11.60 0.92
CA VAL A 344 -9.89 -10.49 0.17
C VAL A 344 -11.10 -10.91 -0.64
N ARG A 345 -11.16 -12.20 -0.98
CA ARG A 345 -12.24 -12.74 -1.80
C ARG A 345 -13.41 -13.28 -0.98
N ASP A 346 -13.28 -13.41 0.34
CA ASP A 346 -14.34 -13.93 1.24
C ASP A 346 -14.87 -12.83 2.17
N LEU A 347 -15.30 -11.72 1.56
CA LEU A 347 -15.81 -10.54 2.24
C LEU A 347 -17.24 -10.18 1.80
N GLY A 348 -18.01 -11.16 1.32
CA GLY A 348 -19.35 -10.91 0.76
C GLY A 348 -19.30 -9.97 -0.44
N ASP A 349 -20.19 -8.98 -0.49
CA ASP A 349 -20.27 -7.97 -1.56
C ASP A 349 -19.11 -6.96 -1.54
N PHE A 350 -18.30 -6.99 -0.47
CA PHE A 350 -17.12 -6.14 -0.30
C PHE A 350 -15.83 -6.82 -0.73
N SER A 351 -15.93 -8.00 -1.34
CA SER A 351 -14.77 -8.71 -1.87
C SER A 351 -14.14 -7.93 -3.03
N TYR A 352 -12.82 -8.00 -3.15
CA TYR A 352 -12.08 -7.30 -4.19
C TYR A 352 -10.86 -8.10 -4.65
N SER A 353 -10.33 -7.71 -5.80
CA SER A 353 -9.12 -8.26 -6.40
C SER A 353 -8.03 -7.19 -6.51
N TYR A 354 -6.79 -7.63 -6.66
CA TYR A 354 -5.69 -6.79 -7.11
C TYR A 354 -5.34 -7.08 -8.57
N GLU A 355 -5.17 -6.05 -9.38
CA GLU A 355 -4.46 -6.18 -10.65
C GLU A 355 -2.96 -6.00 -10.40
N LEU A 356 -2.16 -7.05 -10.55
CA LEU A 356 -0.72 -7.01 -10.31
C LEU A 356 0.06 -7.19 -11.61
N SER A 357 1.15 -6.45 -11.74
CA SER A 357 2.11 -6.57 -12.84
C SER A 357 3.54 -6.65 -12.29
N GLY A 358 4.51 -6.83 -13.17
CA GLY A 358 5.89 -6.63 -12.80
C GLY A 358 6.40 -7.57 -11.70
N GLN A 359 7.25 -7.03 -10.84
CA GLN A 359 7.84 -7.73 -9.71
C GLN A 359 6.80 -8.15 -8.65
N LEU A 360 5.67 -7.45 -8.54
CA LEU A 360 4.57 -7.89 -7.66
C LEU A 360 3.88 -9.14 -8.21
N ALA A 361 3.65 -9.19 -9.52
CA ALA A 361 3.13 -10.39 -10.17
C ALA A 361 4.11 -11.56 -10.06
N SER A 362 5.41 -11.31 -10.22
CA SER A 362 6.44 -12.33 -9.98
C SER A 362 6.43 -12.82 -8.53
N MET A 363 6.35 -11.90 -7.56
CA MET A 363 6.27 -12.24 -6.14
C MET A 363 5.05 -13.12 -5.82
N TYR A 364 3.89 -12.76 -6.38
CA TYR A 364 2.66 -13.54 -6.26
C TYR A 364 2.81 -14.92 -6.89
N THR A 365 3.42 -15.01 -8.07
CA THR A 365 3.52 -16.26 -8.85
C THR A 365 4.53 -17.22 -8.23
N ASP A 366 5.73 -16.72 -7.94
CA ASP A 366 6.89 -17.50 -7.54
C ASP A 366 6.93 -17.80 -6.04
N CYS A 367 6.25 -16.98 -5.22
CA CYS A 367 6.26 -17.07 -3.77
C CYS A 367 7.71 -17.16 -3.25
N ASP A 368 7.96 -18.06 -2.30
CA ASP A 368 9.25 -18.35 -1.66
C ASP A 368 10.32 -18.94 -2.59
N GLY A 369 10.03 -19.17 -3.87
CA GLY A 369 10.91 -19.94 -4.77
C GLY A 369 10.75 -21.45 -4.61
N ASN A 370 9.79 -21.89 -3.80
CA ASN A 370 9.50 -23.30 -3.54
C ASN A 370 8.47 -23.89 -4.52
N SER A 371 8.40 -23.38 -5.76
CA SER A 371 7.56 -23.96 -6.81
C SER A 371 8.16 -25.26 -7.34
N THR A 372 8.19 -26.28 -6.47
CA THR A 372 8.14 -27.69 -6.88
C THR A 372 6.81 -28.06 -7.56
N ALA A 373 5.90 -27.11 -7.75
CA ALA A 373 4.67 -27.25 -8.51
C ALA A 373 4.77 -26.63 -9.92
N ARG A 374 5.57 -27.25 -10.81
CA ARG A 374 5.39 -27.38 -12.29
C ARG A 374 6.72 -27.68 -13.00
N ARG A 375 7.30 -28.86 -12.71
CA ARG A 375 7.99 -29.63 -13.76
C ARG A 375 7.07 -30.79 -14.10
N LEU A 376 6.10 -30.54 -14.98
CA LEU A 376 5.57 -31.63 -15.79
C LEU A 376 6.70 -32.01 -16.74
N GLU A 377 7.24 -33.21 -16.55
CA GLU A 377 8.09 -33.87 -17.53
C GLU A 377 7.32 -33.96 -18.85
N THR A 378 7.64 -33.11 -19.82
CA THR A 378 7.36 -33.42 -21.22
C THR A 378 8.56 -34.19 -21.75
N GLU A 379 8.41 -35.52 -21.76
CA GLU A 379 9.20 -36.40 -22.60
C GLU A 379 9.12 -35.94 -24.07
N SER A 380 10.31 -35.74 -24.66
CA SER A 380 10.65 -35.94 -26.06
C SER A 380 9.79 -35.33 -27.18
N GLY A 381 10.40 -34.40 -27.94
CA GLY A 381 10.34 -34.47 -29.41
C GLY A 381 10.01 -33.18 -30.18
N GLY A 382 11.06 -32.51 -30.69
CA GLY A 382 11.07 -31.94 -32.04
C GLY A 382 10.61 -30.49 -32.27
N GLY A 383 11.56 -29.63 -32.67
CA GLY A 383 11.42 -28.75 -33.85
C GLY A 383 10.69 -27.40 -33.74
N ILE A 384 11.48 -26.33 -33.59
CA ILE A 384 11.38 -24.95 -34.15
C ILE A 384 10.04 -24.50 -34.81
N ASN A 385 9.40 -23.44 -34.28
CA ASN A 385 9.16 -22.18 -35.03
C ASN A 385 8.50 -21.07 -34.20
N GLN A 386 8.98 -19.84 -34.40
CA GLN A 386 8.40 -18.57 -33.95
C GLN A 386 7.01 -18.34 -34.54
N GLN A 387 6.04 -17.99 -33.70
CA GLN A 387 4.95 -17.10 -34.11
C GLN A 387 4.32 -16.42 -32.89
N ALA A 388 4.22 -15.09 -32.98
CA ALA A 388 3.51 -14.23 -32.05
C ALA A 388 2.03 -14.63 -31.99
N GLY A 389 1.54 -14.91 -30.78
CA GLY A 389 0.15 -15.26 -30.51
C GLY A 389 -0.23 -14.80 -29.11
N THR A 390 -1.18 -13.88 -29.06
CA THR A 390 -1.85 -13.37 -27.86
C THR A 390 -2.35 -14.54 -27.01
N THR A 391 -1.79 -14.73 -25.83
CA THR A 391 -2.19 -15.83 -24.92
C THR A 391 -2.98 -15.24 -23.76
N THR A 392 -4.30 -15.42 -23.79
CA THR A 392 -5.16 -15.28 -22.62
C THR A 392 -4.74 -16.33 -21.59
N ILE A 393 -4.27 -15.92 -20.42
CA ILE A 393 -3.87 -16.83 -19.33
C ILE A 393 -5.12 -17.47 -18.71
N ALA A 394 -5.11 -18.80 -18.68
CA ALA A 394 -6.14 -19.62 -18.06
C ALA A 394 -6.08 -19.53 -16.52
N ALA A 395 -7.26 -19.38 -15.90
CA ALA A 395 -7.46 -19.53 -14.46
C ALA A 395 -6.84 -20.85 -13.96
N SER A 396 -6.20 -20.82 -12.79
CA SER A 396 -5.57 -21.99 -12.19
C SER A 396 -6.59 -23.12 -12.01
N GLU A 397 -6.24 -24.33 -12.46
CA GLU A 397 -7.13 -25.49 -12.38
C GLU A 397 -7.59 -25.80 -10.95
N ASN A 398 -8.91 -25.95 -10.86
CA ASN A 398 -9.76 -25.96 -9.68
C ASN A 398 -9.74 -27.31 -8.93
N ILE A 399 -9.53 -27.27 -7.62
CA ILE A 399 -10.28 -28.11 -6.68
C ILE A 399 -10.79 -27.19 -5.57
N SER A 400 -11.95 -26.55 -5.78
CA SER A 400 -12.70 -25.94 -4.68
C SER A 400 -14.20 -25.93 -4.97
N THR A 401 -14.99 -26.14 -3.91
CA THR A 401 -16.46 -26.22 -3.91
C THR A 401 -17.16 -24.85 -3.94
N PHE A 402 -16.42 -23.78 -4.23
CA PHE A 402 -16.92 -22.40 -4.27
C PHE A 402 -16.38 -21.71 -5.53
N ASP A 403 -17.03 -21.93 -6.67
CA ASP A 403 -16.79 -21.17 -7.90
C ASP A 403 -17.82 -20.03 -7.97
N ASP A 404 -17.61 -18.99 -7.17
CA ASP A 404 -18.41 -17.77 -7.14
C ASP A 404 -17.82 -16.63 -8.00
N GLY A 405 -16.80 -16.96 -8.81
CA GLY A 405 -16.11 -16.02 -9.70
C GLY A 405 -15.16 -15.03 -9.02
N LYS A 406 -14.96 -15.11 -7.69
CA LYS A 406 -14.08 -14.17 -6.97
C LYS A 406 -12.63 -14.61 -7.01
N VAL A 407 -11.78 -13.78 -7.62
CA VAL A 407 -10.33 -13.98 -7.73
C VAL A 407 -9.58 -12.99 -6.84
N ASP A 408 -8.43 -13.39 -6.30
CA ASP A 408 -7.61 -12.56 -5.41
C ASP A 408 -6.71 -11.62 -6.22
N VAL A 409 -6.09 -12.15 -7.28
CA VAL A 409 -5.18 -11.41 -8.15
C VAL A 409 -5.48 -11.66 -9.62
N ILE A 410 -5.44 -10.58 -10.40
CA ILE A 410 -5.42 -10.56 -11.86
C ILE A 410 -4.00 -10.17 -12.28
N ILE A 411 -3.30 -11.07 -12.99
CA ILE A 411 -1.94 -10.78 -13.48
C ILE A 411 -2.05 -10.10 -14.84
N VAL A 412 -1.37 -8.98 -15.00
CA VAL A 412 -1.23 -8.27 -16.28
C VAL A 412 0.23 -8.17 -16.69
N GLU A 413 0.49 -8.36 -17.98
CA GLU A 413 1.81 -8.21 -18.58
C GLU A 413 2.06 -6.73 -18.89
N ASP A 414 2.42 -5.98 -17.86
CA ASP A 414 2.83 -4.57 -17.98
C ASP A 414 4.12 -4.37 -17.18
N PHE A 415 5.18 -3.96 -17.87
CA PHE A 415 6.53 -3.80 -17.30
C PHE A 415 7.13 -2.49 -17.79
N ASP A 416 7.44 -1.58 -16.86
CA ASP A 416 8.22 -0.40 -17.20
C ASP A 416 9.70 -0.76 -17.43
N LEU A 417 10.43 0.10 -18.16
CA LEU A 417 11.83 -0.18 -18.55
C LEU A 417 12.75 -0.32 -17.33
N SER A 418 12.51 0.45 -16.28
CA SER A 418 13.29 0.39 -15.05
C SER A 418 13.06 -0.95 -14.35
N GLU A 419 11.83 -1.41 -14.30
CA GLU A 419 11.47 -2.72 -13.74
C GLU A 419 12.06 -3.89 -14.55
N GLN A 420 12.09 -3.81 -15.89
CA GLN A 420 12.76 -4.83 -16.72
C GLN A 420 14.26 -4.90 -16.43
N LEU A 421 14.92 -3.75 -16.28
CA LEU A 421 16.34 -3.68 -15.96
C LEU A 421 16.65 -4.30 -14.59
N VAL A 422 15.87 -3.94 -13.56
CA VAL A 422 16.05 -4.49 -12.21
C VAL A 422 15.73 -5.98 -12.16
N THR A 423 14.69 -6.42 -12.88
CA THR A 423 14.34 -7.84 -12.97
C THR A 423 15.44 -8.66 -13.64
N THR A 424 16.07 -8.11 -14.68
CA THR A 424 17.21 -8.76 -15.36
C THR A 424 18.38 -8.93 -14.41
N TRP A 425 18.79 -7.84 -13.73
CA TRP A 425 19.83 -7.89 -12.70
C TRP A 425 19.52 -8.90 -11.60
N TYR A 426 18.30 -8.87 -11.07
CA TYR A 426 17.84 -9.79 -10.04
C TYR A 426 18.02 -11.26 -10.50
N ASN A 427 17.51 -11.60 -11.68
CA ASN A 427 17.59 -12.97 -12.21
C ASN A 427 19.03 -13.44 -12.43
N GLU A 428 19.90 -12.58 -12.97
CA GLU A 428 21.31 -12.93 -13.18
C GLU A 428 22.07 -13.06 -11.87
N ALA A 429 21.81 -12.17 -10.89
CA ALA A 429 22.44 -12.24 -9.58
C ALA A 429 22.02 -13.52 -8.85
N MET A 430 20.72 -13.85 -8.87
CA MET A 430 20.21 -15.09 -8.30
C MET A 430 20.79 -16.33 -8.98
N ALA A 431 20.91 -16.33 -10.32
CA ALA A 431 21.53 -17.42 -11.06
C ALA A 431 23.01 -17.58 -10.69
N ALA A 432 23.76 -16.48 -10.57
CA ALA A 432 25.17 -16.48 -10.17
C ALA A 432 25.38 -17.00 -8.73
N MET A 433 24.41 -16.78 -7.84
CA MET A 433 24.42 -17.30 -6.46
C MET A 433 23.92 -18.75 -6.34
N GLY A 434 23.53 -19.40 -7.45
CA GLY A 434 23.10 -20.81 -7.44
C GLY A 434 21.59 -21.01 -7.32
N GLY A 435 20.79 -19.97 -7.58
CA GLY A 435 19.33 -20.02 -7.59
C GLY A 435 18.68 -19.41 -6.36
N GLN A 436 17.36 -19.53 -6.30
CA GLN A 436 16.52 -18.91 -5.27
C GLN A 436 16.39 -19.80 -4.04
N CYS A 437 17.07 -19.41 -2.97
CA CYS A 437 16.88 -19.93 -1.62
C CYS A 437 16.90 -18.78 -0.60
N ALA A 438 16.46 -19.02 0.63
CA ALA A 438 16.33 -18.00 1.66
C ALA A 438 17.65 -17.25 1.92
N GLU A 439 18.77 -17.97 1.93
CA GLU A 439 20.11 -17.42 2.13
C GLU A 439 20.50 -16.45 1.02
N ASN A 440 20.25 -16.82 -0.24
CA ASN A 440 20.57 -16.00 -1.41
C ASN A 440 19.64 -14.79 -1.52
N MET A 441 18.38 -14.92 -1.12
CA MET A 441 17.45 -13.80 -1.07
C MET A 441 17.84 -12.76 0.00
N ALA A 442 18.22 -13.23 1.20
CA ALA A 442 18.78 -12.38 2.23
C ALA A 442 20.11 -11.75 1.80
N ASP A 443 20.95 -12.45 1.03
CA ASP A 443 22.16 -11.88 0.43
C ASP A 443 21.84 -10.75 -0.54
N LEU A 444 20.83 -10.94 -1.40
CA LEU A 444 20.43 -9.93 -2.35
C LEU A 444 19.80 -8.70 -1.68
N GLU A 445 19.10 -8.87 -0.56
CA GLU A 445 18.67 -7.74 0.27
C GLU A 445 19.87 -6.97 0.82
N ARG A 446 20.88 -7.68 1.37
CA ARG A 446 22.12 -7.06 1.86
C ARG A 446 22.82 -6.27 0.77
N GLN A 447 22.89 -6.80 -0.45
CA GLN A 447 23.41 -6.10 -1.63
C GLN A 447 22.61 -4.83 -1.94
N ALA A 448 21.28 -4.92 -2.01
CA ALA A 448 20.41 -3.78 -2.33
C ALA A 448 20.51 -2.65 -1.28
N CYS A 449 20.48 -2.98 0.01
CA CYS A 449 20.61 -1.99 1.08
C CYS A 449 22.00 -1.35 1.09
N MET A 450 23.07 -2.13 0.89
CA MET A 450 24.43 -1.59 0.83
C MET A 450 24.66 -0.72 -0.42
N PHE A 451 24.11 -1.12 -1.56
CA PHE A 451 24.16 -0.30 -2.77
C PHE A 451 23.41 1.02 -2.59
N HIS A 452 22.24 0.99 -1.94
CA HIS A 452 21.53 2.21 -1.59
C HIS A 452 22.41 3.16 -0.75
N ASP A 453 23.07 2.60 0.26
CA ASP A 453 23.95 3.38 1.13
C ASP A 453 25.13 4.01 0.37
N LYS A 454 25.82 3.21 -0.44
CA LYS A 454 27.07 3.63 -1.08
C LYS A 454 26.89 4.41 -2.38
N CYS A 455 25.80 4.17 -3.11
CA CYS A 455 25.64 4.66 -4.48
C CYS A 455 24.37 5.46 -4.74
N LEU A 456 23.35 5.34 -3.87
CA LEU A 456 22.10 6.09 -3.98
C LEU A 456 21.97 7.14 -2.89
N GLY A 457 23.08 7.53 -2.26
CA GLY A 457 23.23 8.66 -1.34
C GLY A 457 22.81 8.40 0.11
N GLY A 458 22.88 7.16 0.56
CA GLY A 458 22.87 6.82 1.98
C GLY A 458 21.54 6.25 2.47
N VAL A 459 21.60 5.26 3.35
CA VAL A 459 20.42 4.81 4.10
C VAL A 459 20.16 5.77 5.25
N VAL A 460 18.94 6.29 5.34
CA VAL A 460 18.53 7.23 6.38
C VAL A 460 17.80 6.46 7.48
N ASP A 461 18.03 6.80 8.75
CA ASP A 461 17.32 6.20 9.88
C ASP A 461 16.06 6.99 10.25
N PHE A 462 15.21 6.41 11.10
CA PHE A 462 14.08 7.08 11.71
C PHE A 462 14.55 8.17 12.70
N SER A 463 13.81 9.28 12.79
CA SER A 463 14.06 10.26 13.84
C SER A 463 13.66 9.71 15.21
N GLU A 464 14.26 10.22 16.29
CA GLU A 464 13.90 9.81 17.65
C GLU A 464 12.41 10.06 17.97
N GLU A 465 11.82 11.12 17.42
CA GLU A 465 10.37 11.38 17.51
C GLU A 465 9.55 10.28 16.82
N PHE A 466 9.98 9.82 15.65
CA PHE A 466 9.30 8.76 14.91
C PHE A 466 9.41 7.43 15.65
N LYS A 467 10.62 7.08 16.15
CA LYS A 467 10.85 5.89 16.98
C LYS A 467 9.98 5.89 18.24
N ALA A 468 9.91 7.03 18.93
CA ALA A 468 9.08 7.16 20.13
C ALA A 468 7.57 7.06 19.84
N THR A 469 7.11 7.58 18.71
CA THR A 469 5.69 7.55 18.33
C THR A 469 5.24 6.15 17.94
N TRP A 470 6.06 5.43 17.17
CA TRP A 470 5.67 4.16 16.54
C TRP A 470 6.28 2.92 17.20
N GLY A 471 7.14 3.08 18.21
CA GLY A 471 7.80 1.97 18.90
C GLY A 471 8.85 1.23 18.04
N VAL A 472 9.19 1.78 16.87
CA VAL A 472 10.20 1.20 15.96
C VAL A 472 11.62 1.54 16.42
N LYS A 473 12.57 0.64 16.15
CA LYS A 473 13.96 0.79 16.63
C LYS A 473 14.88 1.49 15.64
N GLU A 474 14.89 1.01 14.40
CA GLU A 474 15.81 1.45 13.35
C GLU A 474 15.21 1.09 11.99
N ALA A 475 15.51 1.88 10.96
CA ALA A 475 15.09 1.55 9.60
C ALA A 475 15.74 0.23 9.12
N ARG A 476 14.98 -0.64 8.45
CA ARG A 476 15.44 -1.99 8.07
C ARG A 476 16.79 -2.02 7.33
N CYS A 477 16.93 -1.25 6.25
CA CYS A 477 18.21 -1.20 5.52
C CYS A 477 19.32 -0.52 6.34
N LYS A 478 19.00 0.34 7.31
CA LYS A 478 20.00 0.91 8.22
C LYS A 478 20.57 -0.18 9.15
N THR A 479 19.71 -1.02 9.72
CA THR A 479 20.13 -2.20 10.50
C THR A 479 21.01 -3.13 9.70
N ILE A 480 20.62 -3.43 8.45
CA ILE A 480 21.39 -4.30 7.56
C ILE A 480 22.76 -3.70 7.23
N VAL A 481 22.82 -2.42 6.86
CA VAL A 481 24.10 -1.75 6.56
C VAL A 481 25.02 -1.73 7.78
N ASN A 482 24.50 -1.44 8.97
CA ASN A 482 25.28 -1.47 10.21
C ASN A 482 25.84 -2.88 10.49
N ALA A 483 25.06 -3.95 10.24
CA ALA A 483 25.50 -5.33 10.43
C ALA A 483 26.56 -5.76 9.41
N ILE A 484 26.52 -5.24 8.18
CA ILE A 484 27.58 -5.46 7.19
C ILE A 484 28.85 -4.71 7.61
N ASP A 485 28.74 -3.43 7.99
CA ASP A 485 29.86 -2.57 8.37
C ASP A 485 30.57 -3.08 9.65
N SER A 486 29.83 -3.72 10.58
CA SER A 486 30.40 -4.35 11.78
C SER A 486 31.05 -5.71 11.50
N GLY A 487 30.83 -6.29 10.32
CA GLY A 487 31.26 -7.63 9.95
C GLY A 487 30.39 -8.77 10.48
N GLU A 488 29.24 -8.46 11.10
CA GLU A 488 28.29 -9.45 11.63
C GLU A 488 27.58 -10.23 10.51
N GLN A 489 27.15 -9.53 9.45
CA GLN A 489 26.44 -10.12 8.31
C GLN A 489 27.06 -9.68 6.99
N PRO A 490 28.25 -10.19 6.61
CA PRO A 490 28.92 -9.80 5.38
C PRO A 490 28.13 -10.22 4.13
N ILE A 491 28.27 -9.51 3.01
CA ILE A 491 27.74 -9.93 1.70
C ILE A 491 28.53 -11.15 1.21
N ALA A 492 27.84 -12.24 0.89
CA ALA A 492 28.43 -13.52 0.51
C ALA A 492 28.82 -13.55 -0.97
N TYR A 493 28.01 -12.95 -1.84
CA TYR A 493 28.35 -12.85 -3.26
C TYR A 493 29.45 -11.81 -3.49
N GLY A 494 30.71 -12.26 -3.55
CA GLY A 494 31.87 -11.36 -3.64
C GLY A 494 31.88 -10.43 -4.87
N GLY A 495 31.20 -10.80 -5.96
CA GLY A 495 31.07 -9.98 -7.18
C GLY A 495 29.91 -8.98 -7.16
N TRP A 496 29.20 -8.83 -6.04
CA TRP A 496 27.95 -8.07 -5.97
C TRP A 496 28.08 -6.62 -6.43
N ARG A 497 29.13 -5.92 -6.00
CA ARG A 497 29.28 -4.48 -6.25
C ARG A 497 29.55 -4.21 -7.73
N GLU A 498 30.51 -4.92 -8.32
CA GLU A 498 30.81 -4.81 -9.76
C GLU A 498 29.57 -5.16 -10.60
N HIS A 499 28.84 -6.19 -10.18
CA HIS A 499 27.61 -6.58 -10.86
C HIS A 499 26.54 -5.48 -10.81
N MET A 500 26.27 -4.90 -9.63
CA MET A 500 25.31 -3.80 -9.51
C MET A 500 25.76 -2.54 -10.26
N GLU A 501 27.04 -2.16 -10.17
CA GLU A 501 27.59 -0.99 -10.87
C GLU A 501 27.55 -1.15 -12.40
N THR A 502 27.64 -2.39 -12.91
CA THR A 502 27.48 -2.68 -14.34
C THR A 502 26.07 -2.36 -14.84
N TYR A 503 25.05 -2.62 -14.02
CA TYR A 503 23.65 -2.38 -14.36
C TYR A 503 23.19 -0.94 -14.08
N PHE A 504 23.61 -0.39 -12.94
CA PHE A 504 23.02 0.82 -12.36
C PHE A 504 24.01 1.98 -12.21
N GLY A 505 25.30 1.75 -12.44
CA GLY A 505 26.35 2.71 -12.13
C GLY A 505 26.47 2.99 -10.62
N CYS A 506 26.97 4.16 -10.25
CA CYS A 506 27.00 4.63 -8.86
C CYS A 506 26.83 6.16 -8.86
N PRO A 507 25.60 6.67 -8.99
CA PRO A 507 25.36 8.09 -9.29
C PRO A 507 25.68 9.04 -8.12
N MET A 508 25.59 8.56 -6.88
CA MET A 508 25.91 9.32 -5.68
C MET A 508 26.91 8.54 -4.80
N PRO A 509 28.19 8.49 -5.18
CA PRO A 509 29.19 7.73 -4.44
C PRO A 509 29.43 8.37 -3.07
N ALA A 510 29.36 7.56 -2.01
CA ALA A 510 29.81 7.97 -0.69
C ALA A 510 31.33 8.24 -0.71
N ASN A 511 31.81 9.26 0.03
CA ASN A 511 33.25 9.55 0.16
C ASN A 511 33.99 8.29 0.65
N GLU A 512 34.84 7.70 -0.21
CA GLU A 512 35.48 6.40 0.04
C GLU A 512 36.46 6.43 1.21
N PRO A 513 36.52 5.31 1.96
CA PRO A 513 37.79 4.62 2.07
C PRO A 513 37.74 3.26 1.35
N THR A 514 38.79 3.00 0.57
CA THR A 514 39.17 1.78 -0.16
C THR A 514 38.76 0.45 0.51
N PRO A 515 38.27 -0.55 -0.24
CA PRO A 515 37.80 -1.82 0.33
C PRO A 515 38.95 -2.67 0.92
N ALA A 516 38.73 -3.19 2.13
CA ALA A 516 39.49 -4.31 2.66
C ALA A 516 39.11 -5.59 1.90
N GLY A 517 40.11 -6.30 1.39
CA GLY A 517 39.93 -7.45 0.51
C GLY A 517 38.99 -8.51 1.06
N GLN A 518 37.97 -8.86 0.28
CA GLN A 518 37.10 -10.00 0.53
C GLN A 518 37.49 -11.15 -0.41
N SER A 519 37.66 -12.32 0.19
CA SER A 519 37.99 -13.59 -0.47
C SER A 519 36.84 -14.01 -1.39
N GLN A 520 37.18 -14.45 -2.62
CA GLN A 520 36.24 -15.14 -3.50
C GLN A 520 35.81 -16.45 -2.86
N THR A 521 34.59 -16.50 -2.33
CA THR A 521 33.89 -17.75 -2.02
C THR A 521 32.61 -17.78 -2.82
N ALA A 522 32.44 -18.78 -3.68
CA ALA A 522 31.14 -19.12 -4.21
C ALA A 522 30.21 -19.43 -3.02
N GLY A 523 29.02 -18.84 -3.00
CA GLY A 523 27.99 -19.18 -2.02
C GLY A 523 27.67 -20.68 -2.08
N PRO A 524 27.21 -21.29 -0.98
CA PRO A 524 26.76 -22.67 -1.00
C PRO A 524 25.65 -22.83 -2.06
N ALA A 525 25.77 -23.83 -2.92
CA ALA A 525 24.70 -24.19 -3.84
C ALA A 525 23.44 -24.52 -3.03
N CYS A 526 22.29 -23.96 -3.41
CA CYS A 526 21.00 -24.32 -2.82
C CYS A 526 20.76 -25.83 -3.09
N TYR A 527 20.42 -26.61 -2.06
CA TYR A 527 20.07 -28.04 -2.15
C TYR A 527 18.57 -28.27 -2.04
#